data_AF-A0A2X3FEI1-F1
#
_entry.id   AF-A0A2X3FEI1-F1
#
_cell.length_a   1.000
_cell.length_b   1.000
_cell.length_c   1.000
_cell.angle_alpha   90.00
_cell.angle_beta   90.00
_cell.angle_gamma   90.00
#
_symmetry.space_group_name_H-M   'P 1'
#
loop_
_entity.id
_entity.type
_entity.pdbx_description
1 polymer ?
#
loop_
_entity_poly.entity_id
_entity_poly.type
_entity_poly.pdbx_seq_one_letter_code
_entity_poly.pdbx_strand_id
1 'polypeptide(L)'
;MGWVRTKALTMEQPSAPSLTRWLFAGVLMAIIGVLLFILHASGTVKIISVINIWWVSLMPAGCWLLIFCLRCYLWDRDLKAHQFLLKEAEYGQQRWEDWAGRWLAVLSSAVLLPDHISAAHWGSERPQQYGLARRINYLPVEEPVQLSAMHALLTSIEERVQCLPEELPLYVTLITDNPSPELTSSFSNLWKEHIPGRAVPDDITVTGSFSLSEVEERLKQPVLTVNLLLVIQLNGGTAYSDGLAVLLLTSG
;
A
#
# COMPACT_ATOMS: atom_id res chain seq x y z
N MET A 1 7.44 -1.02 -11.10
CA MET A 1 7.26 -2.49 -11.08
C MET A 1 6.39 -2.83 -9.90
N GLY A 2 5.13 -3.21 -10.15
CA GLY A 2 4.15 -3.45 -9.09
C GLY A 2 4.42 -4.77 -8.39
N TRP A 3 4.43 -4.75 -7.06
CA TRP A 3 4.54 -5.94 -6.23
C TRP A 3 3.37 -6.88 -6.54
N VAL A 4 3.63 -8.03 -7.19
CA VAL A 4 2.58 -8.99 -7.53
C VAL A 4 2.21 -9.77 -6.27
N ARG A 5 1.11 -9.39 -5.62
CA ARG A 5 0.60 -10.08 -4.44
C ARG A 5 0.09 -11.47 -4.84
N THR A 6 0.51 -12.50 -4.10
CA THR A 6 -0.12 -13.82 -4.13
C THR A 6 -1.50 -13.72 -3.47
N LYS A 7 -2.56 -13.93 -4.26
CA LYS A 7 -3.94 -13.94 -3.76
C LYS A 7 -4.06 -15.00 -2.67
N ALA A 8 -4.80 -14.68 -1.61
CA ALA A 8 -5.05 -15.60 -0.51
C ALA A 8 -5.70 -16.89 -1.04
N LEU A 9 -5.30 -18.04 -0.49
CA LEU A 9 -5.92 -19.32 -0.81
C LEU A 9 -7.41 -19.26 -0.45
N THR A 10 -8.26 -19.16 -1.46
CA THR A 10 -9.70 -19.34 -1.32
C THR A 10 -9.97 -20.83 -1.17
N MET A 11 -10.66 -21.24 -0.11
CA MET A 11 -11.17 -22.61 0.02
C MET A 11 -12.05 -22.97 -1.17
N GLU A 12 -12.07 -24.24 -1.58
CA GLU A 12 -12.96 -24.71 -2.64
C GLU A 12 -14.43 -24.51 -2.26
N GLN A 13 -15.25 -24.12 -3.24
CA GLN A 13 -16.68 -23.89 -3.04
C GLN A 13 -17.36 -25.18 -2.56
N PRO A 14 -18.16 -25.14 -1.48
CA PRO A 14 -18.84 -26.33 -0.97
C PRO A 14 -19.84 -26.86 -2.00
N SER A 15 -19.72 -28.15 -2.33
CA SER A 15 -20.60 -28.82 -3.29
C SER A 15 -22.06 -28.80 -2.82
N ALA A 16 -22.94 -28.34 -3.71
CA ALA A 16 -24.37 -28.27 -3.41
C ALA A 16 -24.96 -29.69 -3.20
N PRO A 17 -25.83 -29.88 -2.21
CA PRO A 17 -26.58 -31.13 -2.09
C PRO A 17 -27.45 -31.30 -3.34
N SER A 18 -27.37 -32.48 -3.97
CA SER A 18 -28.13 -32.77 -5.18
C SER A 18 -29.61 -32.93 -4.87
N LEU A 19 -30.39 -31.87 -5.08
CA LEU A 19 -31.83 -31.83 -4.81
C LEU A 19 -32.58 -33.00 -5.46
N THR A 20 -32.23 -33.35 -6.69
CA THR A 20 -32.86 -34.46 -7.43
C THR A 20 -32.68 -35.81 -6.75
N ARG A 21 -31.46 -36.14 -6.30
CA ARG A 21 -31.18 -37.40 -5.60
C ARG A 21 -31.92 -37.49 -4.27
N TRP A 22 -31.97 -36.39 -3.53
CA TRP A 22 -32.72 -36.32 -2.27
C TRP A 22 -34.22 -36.48 -2.50
N LEU A 23 -34.78 -35.84 -3.53
CA LEU A 23 -36.18 -35.98 -3.92
C LEU A 23 -36.55 -37.43 -4.25
N PHE A 24 -35.75 -38.13 -5.07
CA PHE A 24 -35.98 -39.55 -5.38
C PHE A 24 -35.90 -40.42 -4.12
N ALA A 25 -34.95 -40.16 -3.22
CA ALA A 25 -34.87 -40.85 -1.94
C ALA A 25 -36.11 -40.60 -1.08
N GLY A 26 -36.65 -39.38 -1.07
CA GLY A 26 -37.88 -39.05 -0.34
C GLY A 26 -39.10 -39.78 -0.87
N VAL A 27 -39.25 -39.85 -2.20
CA VAL A 27 -40.31 -40.63 -2.86
C VAL A 27 -40.20 -42.11 -2.48
N LEU A 28 -39.00 -42.68 -2.49
CA LEU A 28 -38.77 -44.08 -2.08
C LEU A 28 -39.15 -44.32 -0.61
N MET A 29 -38.79 -43.41 0.29
CA MET A 29 -39.12 -43.51 1.72
C MET A 29 -40.63 -43.38 1.96
N ALA A 30 -41.35 -42.59 1.16
CA ALA A 30 -42.80 -42.53 1.19
C ALA A 30 -43.44 -43.86 0.73
N ILE A 31 -42.93 -44.48 -0.34
CA ILE A 31 -43.39 -45.79 -0.82
C ILE A 31 -43.17 -46.86 0.27
N ILE A 32 -42.01 -46.85 0.94
CA ILE A 32 -41.72 -47.76 2.06
C ILE A 32 -42.69 -47.52 3.22
N GLY A 33 -42.99 -46.26 3.56
CA GLY A 33 -43.99 -45.93 4.58
C GLY A 33 -45.39 -46.48 4.26
N VAL A 34 -45.82 -46.39 3.00
CA VAL A 34 -47.09 -46.97 2.53
C VAL A 34 -47.09 -48.50 2.61
N LEU A 35 -46.01 -49.15 2.19
CA LEU A 35 -45.87 -50.60 2.29
C LEU A 35 -45.91 -51.08 3.75
N LEU A 36 -45.23 -50.35 4.65
CA LEU A 36 -45.26 -50.63 6.10
C LEU A 36 -46.66 -50.43 6.69
N PHE A 37 -47.40 -49.42 6.22
CA PHE A 37 -48.79 -49.22 6.61
C PHE A 37 -49.68 -50.41 6.19
N ILE A 38 -49.56 -50.86 4.94
CA ILE A 38 -50.32 -52.02 4.44
C ILE A 38 -49.97 -53.29 5.21
N LEU A 39 -48.68 -53.53 5.47
CA LEU A 39 -48.18 -54.70 6.22
C LEU A 39 -48.61 -54.68 7.69
N HIS A 40 -48.69 -53.50 8.30
CA HIS A 40 -49.22 -53.32 9.66
C HIS A 40 -50.73 -53.62 9.69
N ALA A 41 -51.48 -53.01 8.78
CA ALA A 41 -52.93 -53.18 8.66
C ALA A 41 -53.36 -54.61 8.32
N SER A 42 -52.52 -55.36 7.60
CA SER A 42 -52.78 -56.76 7.24
C SER A 42 -52.57 -57.76 8.40
N GLY A 43 -52.02 -57.31 9.54
CA GLY A 43 -51.85 -58.13 10.74
C GLY A 43 -50.91 -59.34 10.60
N THR A 44 -50.15 -59.41 9.50
CA THR A 44 -49.37 -60.58 9.12
C THR A 44 -48.10 -60.75 9.96
N VAL A 45 -47.61 -59.66 10.55
CA VAL A 45 -46.40 -59.63 11.40
C VAL A 45 -46.75 -59.15 12.81
N LYS A 46 -46.89 -60.10 13.76
CA LYS A 46 -47.30 -59.84 15.16
C LYS A 46 -46.42 -58.85 15.94
N ILE A 47 -45.17 -58.65 15.52
CA ILE A 47 -44.23 -57.74 16.20
C ILE A 47 -44.55 -56.28 15.89
N ILE A 48 -44.98 -55.98 14.65
CA ILE A 48 -45.23 -54.62 14.17
C ILE A 48 -46.58 -54.11 14.67
N SER A 49 -47.56 -55.01 14.85
CA SER A 49 -48.92 -54.70 15.30
C SER A 49 -49.01 -54.19 16.75
N VAL A 50 -47.95 -54.35 17.56
CA VAL A 50 -47.89 -53.87 18.95
C VAL A 50 -47.61 -52.35 19.01
N ILE A 51 -47.01 -51.79 17.95
CA ILE A 51 -46.63 -50.38 17.86
C ILE A 51 -47.71 -49.61 17.11
N ASN A 52 -47.93 -48.33 17.46
CA ASN A 52 -48.88 -47.47 16.77
C ASN A 52 -48.58 -47.38 15.25
N ILE A 53 -49.60 -47.65 14.44
CA ILE A 53 -49.53 -47.67 12.98
C ILE A 53 -48.98 -46.37 12.37
N TRP A 54 -49.31 -45.22 12.95
CA TRP A 54 -48.85 -43.92 12.48
C TRP A 54 -47.35 -43.72 12.72
N TRP A 55 -46.83 -44.20 13.85
CA TRP A 55 -45.40 -44.15 14.14
C TRP A 55 -44.60 -45.04 13.18
N VAL A 56 -45.10 -46.25 12.90
CA VAL A 56 -44.42 -47.19 12.00
C VAL A 56 -44.41 -46.68 10.55
N SER A 57 -45.51 -46.08 10.08
CA SER A 57 -45.61 -45.62 8.69
C SER A 57 -44.94 -44.26 8.43
N LEU A 58 -44.99 -43.31 9.39
CA LEU A 58 -44.36 -41.99 9.22
C LEU A 58 -42.86 -41.98 9.51
N MET A 59 -42.33 -42.91 10.31
CA MET A 59 -40.92 -42.85 10.74
C MET A 59 -39.93 -42.78 9.55
N PRO A 60 -40.06 -43.58 8.47
CA PRO A 60 -39.11 -43.51 7.35
C PRO A 60 -39.09 -42.11 6.70
N ALA A 61 -40.26 -41.53 6.44
CA ALA A 61 -40.38 -40.20 5.85
C ALA A 61 -39.86 -39.11 6.80
N GLY A 62 -40.16 -39.22 8.10
CA GLY A 62 -39.68 -38.31 9.14
C GLY A 62 -38.15 -38.34 9.28
N CYS A 63 -37.54 -39.52 9.32
CA CYS A 63 -36.09 -39.69 9.37
C CYS A 63 -35.40 -39.13 8.12
N TRP A 64 -35.95 -39.39 6.93
CA TRP A 64 -35.44 -38.82 5.69
C TRP A 64 -35.46 -37.28 5.73
N LEU A 65 -36.57 -36.69 6.18
CA LEU A 65 -36.72 -35.24 6.26
C LEU A 65 -35.70 -34.63 7.23
N LEU A 66 -35.52 -35.22 8.41
CA LEU A 66 -34.54 -34.75 9.39
C LEU A 66 -33.10 -34.80 8.86
N ILE A 67 -32.71 -35.90 8.19
CA ILE A 67 -31.37 -36.04 7.60
C ILE A 67 -31.18 -35.01 6.49
N PHE A 68 -32.19 -34.79 5.64
CA PHE A 68 -32.15 -33.79 4.59
C PHE A 68 -31.99 -32.37 5.17
N CYS A 69 -32.79 -32.01 6.18
CA CYS A 69 -32.67 -30.73 6.87
C CYS A 69 -31.29 -30.52 7.50
N LEU A 70 -30.73 -31.55 8.14
CA LEU A 70 -29.39 -31.48 8.71
C LEU A 70 -28.34 -31.27 7.61
N ARG A 71 -28.45 -31.96 6.48
CA ARG A 71 -27.51 -31.80 5.37
C ARG A 71 -27.60 -30.40 4.75
N CYS A 72 -28.81 -29.86 4.59
CA CYS A 72 -29.03 -28.49 4.15
C CYS A 72 -28.43 -27.48 5.13
N TYR A 73 -28.61 -27.69 6.43
CA TYR A 73 -28.03 -26.83 7.47
C TYR A 73 -26.49 -26.83 7.45
N LEU A 74 -25.86 -28.01 7.35
CA LEU A 74 -24.40 -28.11 7.25
C LEU A 74 -23.87 -27.42 5.99
N TRP A 75 -24.54 -27.63 4.85
CA TRP A 75 -24.16 -26.98 3.59
C TRP A 75 -24.31 -25.46 3.66
N ASP A 76 -25.42 -24.95 4.22
CA ASP A 76 -25.63 -23.51 4.40
C ASP A 76 -24.56 -22.88 5.30
N ARG A 77 -24.16 -23.58 6.37
CA ARG A 77 -23.07 -23.13 7.25
C ARG A 77 -21.75 -23.04 6.50
N ASP A 78 -21.39 -24.08 5.73
CA ASP A 78 -20.13 -24.10 4.98
C ASP A 78 -20.16 -23.06 3.84
N LEU A 79 -21.32 -22.84 3.22
CA LEU A 79 -21.54 -21.80 2.20
C LEU A 79 -21.33 -20.39 2.79
N LYS A 80 -21.89 -20.13 3.99
CA LYS A 80 -21.70 -18.85 4.69
C LYS A 80 -20.23 -18.61 5.05
N ALA A 81 -19.52 -19.64 5.51
CA ALA A 81 -18.09 -19.53 5.81
C ALA A 81 -17.29 -19.19 4.55
N HIS A 82 -17.56 -19.87 3.43
CA HIS A 82 -16.91 -19.58 2.15
C HIS A 82 -17.23 -18.16 1.66
N GLN A 83 -18.49 -17.72 1.74
CA GLN A 83 -18.89 -16.35 1.36
C GLN A 83 -18.22 -15.29 2.24
N PHE A 84 -18.06 -15.56 3.54
CA PHE A 84 -17.34 -14.68 4.45
C PHE A 84 -15.87 -14.56 4.03
N LEU A 85 -15.19 -15.67 3.76
CA LEU A 85 -13.78 -15.66 3.33
C LEU A 85 -13.59 -14.92 2.00
N LEU A 86 -14.51 -15.09 1.04
CA LEU A 86 -14.49 -14.34 -0.22
C LEU A 86 -14.59 -12.83 0.01
N LYS A 87 -15.57 -12.39 0.81
CA LYS A 87 -15.73 -10.98 1.16
C LYS A 87 -14.52 -10.40 1.86
N GLU A 88 -13.93 -11.16 2.79
CA GLU A 88 -12.72 -10.73 3.50
C GLU A 88 -11.51 -10.65 2.58
N ALA A 89 -11.38 -11.57 1.61
CA ALA A 89 -10.33 -11.53 0.61
C ALA A 89 -10.48 -10.31 -0.33
N GLU A 90 -11.70 -10.01 -0.78
CA GLU A 90 -12.00 -8.82 -1.58
C GLU A 90 -11.73 -7.54 -0.80
N TYR A 91 -12.20 -7.46 0.45
CA TYR A 91 -11.96 -6.33 1.34
C TYR A 91 -10.46 -6.12 1.60
N GLY A 92 -9.73 -7.20 1.88
CA GLY A 92 -8.28 -7.16 2.05
C GLY A 92 -7.55 -6.76 0.77
N GLN A 93 -8.08 -7.08 -0.41
CA GLN A 93 -7.55 -6.63 -1.69
C GLN A 93 -7.76 -5.12 -1.88
N GLN A 94 -8.98 -4.63 -1.65
CA GLN A 94 -9.28 -3.19 -1.73
C GLN A 94 -8.39 -2.39 -0.78
N ARG A 95 -8.27 -2.81 0.48
CA ARG A 95 -7.40 -2.15 1.47
C ARG A 95 -5.93 -2.16 1.07
N TRP A 96 -5.46 -3.24 0.45
CA TRP A 96 -4.11 -3.32 -0.04
C TRP A 96 -3.89 -2.40 -1.24
N GLU A 97 -4.84 -2.34 -2.18
CA GLU A 97 -4.79 -1.42 -3.33
C GLU A 97 -4.83 0.03 -2.88
N ASP A 98 -5.69 0.40 -1.93
CA ASP A 98 -5.75 1.75 -1.33
C ASP A 98 -4.45 2.14 -0.60
N TRP A 99 -3.72 1.16 -0.06
CA TRP A 99 -2.44 1.39 0.60
C TRP A 99 -1.29 1.45 -0.42
N ALA A 100 -1.26 0.52 -1.37
CA ALA A 100 -0.21 0.39 -2.37
C ALA A 100 -0.32 1.44 -3.49
N GLY A 101 -1.52 1.99 -3.69
CA GLY A 101 -1.79 3.10 -4.60
C GLY A 101 -1.23 4.43 -4.11
N ARG A 102 -0.75 4.51 -2.87
CA ARG A 102 -0.07 5.68 -2.32
C ARG A 102 1.38 5.65 -2.75
N TRP A 103 1.84 6.69 -3.43
CA TRP A 103 3.22 6.76 -3.85
C TRP A 103 3.80 8.15 -3.64
N LEU A 104 5.11 8.16 -3.43
CA LEU A 104 5.94 9.35 -3.48
C LEU A 104 6.91 9.14 -4.63
N ALA A 105 6.80 9.98 -5.66
CA ALA A 105 7.74 9.96 -6.76
C ALA A 105 8.81 11.03 -6.55
N VAL A 106 10.04 10.64 -6.85
CA VAL A 106 11.16 11.56 -7.01
C VAL A 106 11.18 11.97 -8.48
N LEU A 107 10.77 13.19 -8.78
CA LEU A 107 10.76 13.74 -10.14
C LEU A 107 12.16 14.10 -10.63
N SER A 108 12.99 14.60 -9.71
CA SER A 108 14.38 14.93 -9.94
C SER A 108 15.16 14.81 -8.64
N SER A 109 16.42 14.43 -8.75
CA SER A 109 17.34 14.41 -7.62
C SER A 109 18.76 14.65 -8.08
N ALA A 110 19.51 15.44 -7.34
CA ALA A 110 20.95 15.55 -7.51
C ALA A 110 21.63 15.51 -6.15
N VAL A 111 22.80 14.90 -6.10
CA VAL A 111 23.63 14.80 -4.90
C VAL A 111 25.03 15.20 -5.29
N LEU A 112 25.58 16.20 -4.61
CA LEU A 112 26.93 16.69 -4.80
C LEU A 112 27.73 16.33 -3.55
N LEU A 113 28.71 15.46 -3.74
CA LEU A 113 29.61 14.99 -2.68
C LEU A 113 31.04 15.47 -2.95
N PRO A 114 31.90 15.54 -1.92
CA PRO A 114 33.32 15.82 -2.08
C PRO A 114 33.96 14.89 -3.11
N ASP A 115 35.03 15.35 -3.76
CA ASP A 115 35.78 14.56 -4.75
C ASP A 115 34.96 14.11 -5.98
N HIS A 116 33.90 14.85 -6.34
CA HIS A 116 33.02 14.56 -7.49
C HIS A 116 32.38 13.16 -7.45
N ILE A 117 32.11 12.64 -6.25
CA ILE A 117 31.49 11.32 -6.10
C ILE A 117 30.05 11.38 -6.60
N SER A 118 29.76 10.62 -7.65
CA SER A 118 28.41 10.39 -8.15
C SER A 118 28.19 8.90 -8.44
N ALA A 119 26.92 8.49 -8.55
CA ALA A 119 26.55 7.11 -8.88
C ALA A 119 27.17 6.63 -10.21
N ALA A 120 27.38 7.53 -11.17
CA ALA A 120 28.00 7.23 -12.46
C ALA A 120 29.50 6.88 -12.37
N HIS A 121 30.19 7.36 -11.33
CA HIS A 121 31.61 7.12 -11.11
C HIS A 121 31.85 6.10 -9.98
N TRP A 122 30.84 5.28 -9.67
CA TRP A 122 30.96 4.26 -8.63
C TRP A 122 31.95 3.16 -9.07
N GLY A 123 32.95 2.86 -8.23
CA GLY A 123 33.93 1.81 -8.50
C GLY A 123 35.26 2.24 -9.12
N SER A 124 35.47 3.53 -9.42
CA SER A 124 36.80 4.04 -9.77
C SER A 124 37.77 3.90 -8.59
N GLU A 125 39.01 3.46 -8.83
CA GLU A 125 40.06 3.47 -7.80
C GLU A 125 40.24 4.88 -7.24
N ARG A 126 40.23 4.98 -5.90
CA ARG A 126 40.34 6.25 -5.18
C ARG A 126 41.28 6.08 -3.98
N PRO A 127 41.98 7.15 -3.59
CA PRO A 127 42.81 7.11 -2.40
C PRO A 127 41.94 6.83 -1.17
N GLN A 128 42.41 5.94 -0.30
CA GLN A 128 41.75 5.65 0.98
C GLN A 128 41.85 6.88 1.89
N GLN A 129 40.70 7.34 2.42
CA GLN A 129 40.62 8.62 3.13
C GLN A 129 40.54 8.49 4.67
N TYR A 130 40.67 7.27 5.22
CA TYR A 130 40.86 6.97 6.65
C TYR A 130 39.96 7.76 7.65
N GLY A 131 38.71 8.06 7.29
CA GLY A 131 37.77 8.77 8.17
C GLY A 131 38.00 10.28 8.27
N LEU A 132 38.80 10.88 7.40
CA LEU A 132 38.98 12.34 7.34
C LEU A 132 37.75 13.01 6.71
N ALA A 133 37.25 14.06 7.37
CA ALA A 133 36.19 14.91 6.84
C ALA A 133 36.66 15.59 5.54
N ARG A 134 35.79 15.56 4.51
CA ARG A 134 36.06 16.09 3.17
C ARG A 134 35.20 17.30 2.88
N ARG A 135 35.71 18.19 2.04
CA ARG A 135 35.03 19.43 1.64
C ARG A 135 34.72 19.45 0.16
N ILE A 136 33.60 20.06 -0.19
CA ILE A 136 33.28 20.32 -1.59
C ILE A 136 34.08 21.57 -2.02
N ASN A 137 35.03 21.37 -2.92
CA ASN A 137 35.96 22.42 -3.38
C ASN A 137 35.72 22.86 -4.83
N TYR A 138 34.68 22.32 -5.47
CA TYR A 138 34.33 22.58 -6.87
C TYR A 138 33.07 23.45 -7.02
N LEU A 139 32.60 24.04 -5.93
CA LEU A 139 31.51 25.02 -5.98
C LEU A 139 31.97 26.30 -6.68
N PRO A 140 31.08 26.99 -7.42
CA PRO A 140 31.41 28.27 -8.03
C PRO A 140 31.89 29.30 -6.99
N VAL A 141 32.78 30.20 -7.40
CA VAL A 141 33.38 31.21 -6.52
C VAL A 141 32.37 32.34 -6.28
N GLU A 142 31.36 32.04 -5.47
CA GLU A 142 30.41 33.02 -4.95
C GLU A 142 30.57 33.08 -3.43
N GLU A 143 30.83 34.29 -2.91
CA GLU A 143 30.74 34.54 -1.48
C GLU A 143 29.32 35.05 -1.18
N PRO A 144 28.55 34.40 -0.28
CA PRO A 144 28.90 33.32 0.64
C PRO A 144 28.75 31.89 0.06
N VAL A 145 29.51 30.93 0.61
CA VAL A 145 29.58 29.51 0.16
C VAL A 145 28.21 28.82 0.14
N GLN A 146 27.31 29.16 1.06
CA GLN A 146 25.95 28.61 1.09
C GLN A 146 25.14 29.05 -0.13
N LEU A 147 25.37 30.26 -0.64
CA LEU A 147 24.71 30.78 -1.83
C LEU A 147 25.21 30.05 -3.08
N SER A 148 26.53 29.83 -3.18
CA SER A 148 27.14 29.00 -4.21
C SER A 148 26.58 27.57 -4.23
N ALA A 149 26.36 26.99 -3.04
CA ALA A 149 25.76 25.67 -2.91
C ALA A 149 24.30 25.65 -3.36
N MET A 150 23.50 26.66 -2.99
CA MET A 150 22.12 26.81 -3.44
C MET A 150 22.04 26.99 -4.95
N HIS A 151 22.93 27.80 -5.52
CA HIS A 151 23.08 28.00 -6.96
C HIS A 151 23.33 26.67 -7.67
N ALA A 152 24.34 25.91 -7.23
CA ALA A 152 24.67 24.61 -7.82
C ALA A 152 23.50 23.61 -7.73
N LEU A 153 22.77 23.58 -6.62
CA LEU A 153 21.60 22.72 -6.45
C LEU A 153 20.44 23.15 -7.35
N LEU A 154 20.13 24.43 -7.45
CA LEU A 154 19.04 24.93 -8.29
C LEU A 154 19.31 24.67 -9.78
N THR A 155 20.54 24.93 -10.24
CA THR A 155 20.96 24.64 -11.62
C THR A 155 20.79 23.15 -11.96
N SER A 156 21.01 22.24 -11.00
CA SER A 156 20.86 20.80 -11.23
C SER A 156 19.41 20.33 -11.46
N ILE A 157 18.41 21.11 -11.06
CA ILE A 157 16.99 20.78 -11.19
C ILE A 157 16.20 21.74 -12.07
N GLU A 158 16.83 22.79 -12.58
CA GLU A 158 16.23 23.90 -13.32
C GLU A 158 15.28 23.41 -14.42
N GLU A 159 15.76 22.57 -15.34
CA GLU A 159 14.98 22.01 -16.45
C GLU A 159 13.71 21.29 -15.96
N ARG A 160 13.84 20.52 -14.87
CA ARG A 160 12.72 19.74 -14.32
C ARG A 160 11.69 20.61 -13.63
N VAL A 161 12.13 21.67 -12.98
CA VAL A 161 11.23 22.65 -12.35
C VAL A 161 10.50 23.48 -13.39
N GLN A 162 11.15 23.84 -14.50
CA GLN A 162 10.52 24.57 -15.61
C GLN A 162 9.45 23.71 -16.32
N CYS A 163 9.60 22.39 -16.37
CA CYS A 163 8.59 21.49 -16.92
C CYS A 163 7.37 21.26 -16.01
N LEU A 164 7.40 21.72 -14.75
CA LEU A 164 6.27 21.54 -13.84
C LEU A 164 5.12 22.50 -14.21
N PRO A 165 3.86 22.04 -14.18
CA PRO A 165 2.69 22.92 -14.30
C PRO A 165 2.74 24.11 -13.34
N GLU A 166 2.29 25.28 -13.79
CA GLU A 166 2.30 26.53 -13.01
C GLU A 166 1.28 26.49 -11.87
N GLU A 167 0.18 25.75 -12.05
CA GLU A 167 -0.91 25.65 -11.08
C GLU A 167 -0.56 24.76 -9.87
N LEU A 168 0.54 24.00 -9.94
CA LEU A 168 0.97 23.12 -8.86
C LEU A 168 1.65 23.92 -7.74
N PRO A 169 1.13 23.86 -6.51
CA PRO A 169 1.78 24.47 -5.36
C PRO A 169 3.14 23.83 -5.13
N LEU A 170 4.18 24.67 -5.01
CA LEU A 170 5.55 24.26 -4.74
C LEU A 170 5.93 24.70 -3.33
N TYR A 171 6.20 23.73 -2.47
CA TYR A 171 6.73 23.96 -1.13
C TYR A 171 8.24 23.77 -1.15
N VAL A 172 8.98 24.65 -0.49
CA VAL A 172 10.44 24.56 -0.42
C VAL A 172 10.88 24.36 1.01
N THR A 173 11.68 23.33 1.25
CA THR A 173 12.33 23.10 2.55
C THR A 173 13.83 23.11 2.37
N LEU A 174 14.48 24.11 2.96
CA LEU A 174 15.93 24.22 3.04
C LEU A 174 16.41 23.62 4.37
N ILE A 175 17.14 22.51 4.29
CA ILE A 175 17.68 21.77 5.41
C ILE A 175 19.16 22.11 5.50
N THR A 176 19.58 22.82 6.54
CA THR A 176 20.97 23.24 6.70
C THR A 176 21.43 23.15 8.14
N ASP A 177 22.72 22.88 8.33
CA ASP A 177 23.36 22.88 9.63
C ASP A 177 23.44 24.27 10.30
N ASN A 178 23.29 25.36 9.53
CA ASN A 178 23.23 26.72 10.05
C ASN A 178 21.97 27.47 9.55
N PRO A 179 20.79 27.17 10.13
CA PRO A 179 19.54 27.80 9.70
C PRO A 179 19.55 29.29 10.04
N SER A 180 19.38 30.14 9.04
CA SER A 180 19.25 31.59 9.20
C SER A 180 18.13 32.14 8.30
N PRO A 181 17.39 33.17 8.75
CA PRO A 181 16.30 33.74 7.97
C PRO A 181 16.77 34.44 6.69
N GLU A 182 18.04 34.85 6.63
CA GLU A 182 18.66 35.47 5.45
C GLU A 182 18.72 34.50 4.25
N LEU A 183 18.76 33.18 4.50
CA LEU A 183 18.75 32.17 3.46
C LEU A 183 17.45 32.16 2.65
N THR A 184 16.31 32.53 3.26
CA THR A 184 15.03 32.63 2.55
C THR A 184 15.06 33.74 1.51
N SER A 185 15.63 34.91 1.86
CA SER A 185 15.81 36.01 0.90
C SER A 185 16.81 35.66 -0.20
N SER A 186 17.93 35.02 0.16
CA SER A 186 18.93 34.57 -0.82
C SER A 186 18.36 33.54 -1.79
N PHE A 187 17.57 32.58 -1.29
CA PHE A 187 16.87 31.60 -2.12
C PHE A 187 15.91 32.28 -3.09
N SER A 188 15.11 33.22 -2.59
CA SER A 188 14.12 33.94 -3.40
C SER A 188 14.76 34.74 -4.53
N ASN A 189 15.95 35.30 -4.29
CA ASN A 189 16.70 36.02 -5.32
C ASN A 189 17.27 35.05 -6.36
N LEU A 190 17.93 33.96 -5.93
CA LEU A 190 18.45 32.93 -6.83
C LEU A 190 17.33 32.27 -7.66
N TRP A 191 16.16 32.07 -7.07
CA TRP A 191 15.00 31.51 -7.77
C TRP A 191 14.59 32.37 -8.97
N LYS A 192 14.50 33.69 -8.78
CA LYS A 192 14.14 34.63 -9.85
C LYS A 192 15.16 34.67 -10.97
N GLU A 193 16.43 34.45 -10.65
CA GLU A 193 17.53 34.42 -11.61
C GLU A 193 17.53 33.14 -12.45
N HIS A 194 17.38 31.98 -11.80
CA HIS A 194 17.53 30.67 -12.43
C HIS A 194 16.24 30.08 -13.02
N ILE A 195 15.07 30.49 -12.53
CA ILE A 195 13.78 29.94 -12.98
C ILE A 195 12.91 31.09 -13.47
N PRO A 196 13.29 31.74 -14.60
CA PRO A 196 12.52 32.84 -15.14
C PRO A 196 11.16 32.33 -15.63
N GLY A 197 10.08 32.93 -15.14
CA GLY A 197 8.70 32.62 -15.56
C GLY A 197 7.84 31.93 -14.50
N ARG A 198 8.43 31.34 -13.45
CA ARG A 198 7.67 30.78 -12.32
C ARG A 198 7.65 31.76 -11.15
N ALA A 199 6.49 31.90 -10.51
CA ALA A 199 6.39 32.68 -9.27
C ALA A 199 7.33 32.09 -8.19
N VAL A 200 7.89 32.97 -7.37
CA VAL A 200 8.68 32.53 -6.21
C VAL A 200 7.74 31.78 -5.26
N PRO A 201 8.15 30.62 -4.71
CA PRO A 201 7.36 29.91 -3.71
C PRO A 201 7.06 30.78 -2.49
N ASP A 202 5.80 30.84 -2.09
CA ASP A 202 5.37 31.61 -0.91
C ASP A 202 5.81 30.93 0.41
N ASP A 203 5.86 29.60 0.43
CA ASP A 203 6.18 28.78 1.61
C ASP A 203 7.60 28.20 1.54
N ILE A 204 8.58 29.01 1.94
CA ILE A 204 9.99 28.59 2.09
C ILE A 204 10.30 28.38 3.57
N THR A 205 10.53 27.12 3.96
CA THR A 205 10.89 26.73 5.32
C THR A 205 12.39 26.47 5.42
N VAL A 206 13.07 27.09 6.39
CA VAL A 206 14.48 26.83 6.70
C VAL A 206 14.58 26.10 8.03
N THR A 207 15.19 24.92 8.04
CA THR A 207 15.26 24.05 9.24
C THR A 207 16.62 23.37 9.37
N GLY A 208 16.98 23.02 10.60
CA GLY A 208 18.17 22.22 10.91
C GLY A 208 18.03 20.73 10.61
N SER A 209 16.78 20.25 10.56
CA SER A 209 16.48 18.82 10.43
C SER A 209 15.13 18.62 9.76
N PHE A 210 14.99 17.51 9.03
CA PHE A 210 13.75 17.11 8.38
C PHE A 210 13.28 15.78 8.95
N SER A 211 12.03 15.73 9.40
CA SER A 211 11.50 14.52 10.03
C SER A 211 10.96 13.55 8.99
N LEU A 212 11.32 12.28 9.10
CA LEU A 212 10.72 11.23 8.26
C LEU A 212 9.22 11.05 8.52
N SER A 213 8.70 11.55 9.66
CA SER A 213 7.26 11.57 9.91
C SER A 213 6.50 12.43 8.90
N GLU A 214 7.11 13.49 8.36
CA GLU A 214 6.49 14.35 7.36
C GLU A 214 6.34 13.63 6.01
N VAL A 215 7.31 12.78 5.66
CA VAL A 215 7.24 11.89 4.49
C VAL A 215 6.13 10.86 4.69
N GLU A 216 6.04 10.28 5.88
CA GLU A 216 5.00 9.30 6.22
C GLU A 216 3.60 9.93 6.17
N GLU A 217 3.42 11.12 6.72
CA GLU A 217 2.15 11.85 6.69
C GLU A 217 1.73 12.17 5.26
N ARG A 218 2.68 12.62 4.43
CA ARG A 218 2.45 12.87 3.01
C ARG A 218 2.09 11.60 2.22
N LEU A 219 2.69 10.45 2.57
CA LEU A 219 2.29 9.15 2.01
C LEU A 219 0.89 8.72 2.47
N LYS A 220 0.49 9.07 3.70
CA LYS A 220 -0.86 8.77 4.22
C LYS A 220 -1.94 9.64 3.59
N GLN A 221 -1.63 10.91 3.35
CA GLN A 221 -2.53 11.91 2.77
C GLN A 221 -1.88 12.52 1.52
N PRO A 222 -1.99 11.86 0.34
CA PRO A 222 -1.40 12.39 -0.87
C PRO A 222 -2.10 13.70 -1.24
N VAL A 223 -1.35 14.80 -1.20
CA VAL A 223 -1.80 16.10 -1.68
C VAL A 223 -1.10 16.36 -3.02
N LEU A 224 -1.87 16.84 -4.00
CA LEU A 224 -1.37 17.20 -5.33
C LEU A 224 -0.51 18.48 -5.24
N THR A 225 0.70 18.31 -4.75
CA THR A 225 1.66 19.38 -4.49
C THR A 225 3.05 18.88 -4.85
N VAL A 226 3.98 19.79 -5.06
CA VAL A 226 5.40 19.47 -5.26
C VAL A 226 6.16 19.95 -4.04
N ASN A 227 7.06 19.11 -3.51
CA ASN A 227 7.95 19.49 -2.42
C ASN A 227 9.39 19.45 -2.91
N LEU A 228 10.08 20.59 -2.80
CA LEU A 228 11.47 20.75 -3.15
C LEU A 228 12.30 20.80 -1.86
N LEU A 229 13.05 19.74 -1.61
CA LEU A 229 13.96 19.64 -0.48
C LEU A 229 15.38 19.97 -0.96
N LEU A 230 16.03 20.93 -0.31
CA LEU A 230 17.44 21.24 -0.50
C LEU A 230 18.16 20.92 0.81
N VAL A 231 19.21 20.09 0.75
CA VAL A 231 20.06 19.75 1.88
C VAL A 231 21.42 20.39 1.68
N ILE A 232 21.84 21.21 2.64
CA ILE A 232 23.10 21.96 2.62
C ILE A 232 23.84 21.69 3.92
N GLN A 233 24.81 20.78 3.87
CA GLN A 233 25.68 20.45 5.00
C GLN A 233 27.11 20.87 4.64
N LEU A 234 27.55 22.02 5.14
CA LEU A 234 28.86 22.62 4.81
C LEU A 234 29.64 23.09 6.05
N ASN A 235 28.97 23.22 7.19
CA ASN A 235 29.52 23.80 8.42
C ASN A 235 29.95 22.72 9.44
N GLY A 236 30.24 21.49 8.98
CA GLY A 236 30.48 20.34 9.84
C GLY A 236 31.84 20.25 10.53
N GLY A 237 32.78 21.15 10.23
CA GLY A 237 34.13 21.07 10.79
C GLY A 237 34.75 19.67 10.59
N THR A 238 35.48 19.16 11.58
CA THR A 238 36.03 17.81 11.50
C THR A 238 35.02 16.71 11.82
N ALA A 239 33.78 17.04 12.19
CA ALA A 239 32.77 16.08 12.62
C ALA A 239 32.13 15.31 11.46
N TYR A 240 31.94 15.98 10.32
CA TYR A 240 31.41 15.35 9.11
C TYR A 240 31.90 16.04 7.82
N SER A 241 31.89 15.26 6.74
CA SER A 241 32.17 15.73 5.39
C SER A 241 31.00 16.53 4.82
N ASP A 242 31.30 17.48 3.95
CA ASP A 242 30.29 18.25 3.24
C ASP A 242 29.37 17.35 2.42
N GLY A 243 28.12 17.76 2.28
CA GLY A 243 27.13 17.07 1.46
C GLY A 243 26.04 18.03 1.02
N LEU A 244 25.78 18.05 -0.28
CA LEU A 244 24.64 18.78 -0.83
C LEU A 244 23.72 17.79 -1.53
N ALA A 245 22.42 17.98 -1.37
CA ALA A 245 21.44 17.22 -2.10
C ALA A 245 20.23 18.08 -2.43
N VAL A 246 19.56 17.74 -3.51
CA VAL A 246 18.27 18.30 -3.87
C VAL A 246 17.35 17.18 -4.31
N LEU A 247 16.11 17.24 -3.84
CA LEU A 247 15.07 16.25 -4.12
C LEU A 247 13.79 16.99 -4.49
N LEU A 248 13.27 16.71 -5.68
CA LEU A 248 11.98 17.20 -6.14
C LEU A 248 10.97 16.06 -6.03
N LEU A 249 10.07 16.18 -5.06
CA LEU A 249 9.13 15.14 -4.67
C LEU A 249 7.71 15.50 -5.06
N THR A 250 6.93 14.51 -5.49
CA THR A 250 5.48 14.62 -5.66
C THR A 250 4.81 13.38 -5.09
N SER A 251 3.56 13.51 -4.67
CA SER A 251 2.77 12.43 -4.07
C SER A 251 1.42 12.30 -4.76
N GLY A 252 0.94 11.07 -4.91
CA GLY A 252 -0.35 10.72 -5.49
C GLY A 252 -0.97 9.50 -4.85
#